data_AF-A0A8S3BPT1-F1
#
_entry.id   AF-A0A8S3BPT1-F1
#
_cell.length_a   1.000
_cell.length_b   1.000
_cell.length_c   1.000
_cell.angle_alpha   90.00
_cell.angle_beta   90.00
_cell.angle_gamma   90.00
#
_symmetry.space_group_name_H-M   'P 1'
#
loop_
_entity.id
_entity.type
_entity.pdbx_description
1 polymer ?
#
loop_
_entity_poly.entity_id
_entity_poly.type
_entity_poly.pdbx_seq_one_letter_code
_entity_poly.pdbx_strand_id
1 'polypeptide(L)' 'MSTTYNGGSCFNMLGIFAYTGNAGQWVAQGYAWPTIYGSPITLNTWTHISWTFSLTDGYRLYINGVYYAT' A
#
# COMPACT_ATOMS: atom_id res chain seq x y z
N MET A 1 -8.66 4.36 4.35
CA MET A 1 -9.63 3.30 4.00
C MET A 1 -9.33 2.09 4.89
N SER A 2 -10.36 1.49 5.50
CA SER A 2 -10.26 0.40 6.47
C SER A 2 -11.16 -0.74 6.00
N THR A 3 -10.64 -1.95 5.87
CA THR A 3 -11.41 -3.16 5.59
C THR A 3 -11.48 -4.01 6.84
N THR A 4 -12.46 -3.77 7.71
CA THR A 4 -12.81 -4.74 8.74
C THR A 4 -13.88 -5.68 8.19
N TYR A 5 -13.50 -6.91 7.88
CA TYR A 5 -14.44 -8.03 7.83
C TYR A 5 -14.55 -8.58 9.25
N ASN A 6 -15.64 -8.23 9.95
CA ASN A 6 -16.04 -8.78 11.25
C ASN A 6 -14.96 -8.80 12.37
N GLY A 7 -14.90 -7.72 13.17
CA GLY A 7 -14.26 -7.75 14.49
C GLY A 7 -12.73 -7.60 14.56
N GLY A 8 -12.04 -7.38 13.44
CA GLY A 8 -10.59 -7.09 13.41
C GLY A 8 -10.23 -5.66 13.80
N SER A 9 -8.99 -5.44 14.25
CA SER A 9 -8.42 -4.10 14.47
C SER A 9 -8.36 -3.31 13.16
N CYS A 10 -8.65 -2.01 13.21
CA CYS A 10 -8.44 -1.12 12.07
C CYS A 10 -6.93 -0.98 11.80
N PHE A 11 -6.51 -1.23 10.57
CA PHE A 11 -5.14 -0.98 10.11
C PHE A 11 -5.16 -0.07 8.88
N ASN A 12 -4.07 0.69 8.69
CA ASN A 12 -3.91 1.50 7.51
C ASN A 12 -3.60 0.61 6.32
N MET A 13 -4.47 0.66 5.31
CA MET A 13 -4.31 -0.19 4.12
C MET A 13 -3.34 0.39 3.10
N LEU A 14 -3.19 1.71 3.10
CA LEU A 14 -2.25 2.45 2.26
C LEU A 14 -1.64 3.56 3.12
N GLY A 15 -0.34 3.73 3.04
CA GLY A 15 0.37 4.76 3.78
C GLY A 15 1.78 5.00 3.26
N ILE A 16 2.52 5.79 4.03
CA ILE A 16 3.94 6.05 3.81
C ILE A 16 4.69 5.48 5.02
N PHE A 17 5.75 4.73 4.75
CA PHE A 17 6.62 4.16 5.77
C PHE A 17 8.09 4.48 5.45
N ALA A 18 8.90 4.74 6.47
CA ALA A 18 10.33 4.94 6.34
C ALA A 18 11.06 4.30 7.53
N TYR A 19 12.14 3.56 7.25
CA TYR A 19 13.14 3.29 8.28
C TYR A 19 13.96 4.55 8.54
N THR A 20 14.44 4.72 9.78
CA THR A 20 15.28 5.87 10.14
C THR A 20 16.48 5.98 9.19
N GLY A 21 16.63 7.14 8.53
CA GLY A 21 17.70 7.40 7.56
C GLY A 21 17.37 7.07 6.10
N ASN A 22 16.21 6.47 5.81
CA ASN A 22 15.77 6.16 4.44
C ASN A 22 14.67 7.12 3.96
N ALA A 23 14.56 7.26 2.64
CA ALA A 23 13.41 7.92 2.03
C ALA A 23 12.12 7.14 2.32
N GLY A 24 11.01 7.86 2.51
CA GLY A 24 9.69 7.23 2.66
C GLY A 24 9.32 6.41 1.44
N GLN A 25 8.60 5.33 1.64
CA GLN A 25 8.10 4.43 0.60
C GLN A 25 6.59 4.31 0.74
N TRP A 26 5.91 4.11 -0.39
CA TRP A 26 4.49 3.75 -0.39
C TRP A 26 4.32 2.36 0.19
N VAL A 27 3.38 2.18 1.11
CA VAL A 27 3.15 0.87 1.73
C VAL A 27 1.68 0.52 1.63
N ALA A 28 1.40 -0.70 1.17
CA ALA A 28 0.07 -1.27 1.16
C ALA A 28 0.00 -2.52 2.03
N GLN A 29 -1.05 -2.65 2.84
CA GLN A 29 -1.21 -3.76 3.77
C GLN A 29 -2.66 -4.25 3.83
N GLY A 30 -2.83 -5.57 3.84
CA GLY A 30 -4.09 -6.25 4.17
C GLY A 30 -4.04 -6.90 5.56
N TYR A 31 -5.21 -7.16 6.15
CA TYR A 31 -5.33 -7.72 7.52
C TYR A 31 -4.53 -9.02 7.72
N ALA A 32 -4.60 -9.91 6.73
CA ALA A 32 -4.04 -11.25 6.77
C ALA A 32 -3.07 -11.49 5.60
N TRP A 33 -2.52 -10.42 5.03
CA TRP A 33 -1.69 -10.49 3.83
C TRP A 33 -0.35 -9.79 4.04
N PRO A 34 0.69 -10.17 3.28
CA PRO A 34 1.99 -9.53 3.37
C PRO A 34 1.94 -8.03 3.12
N THR A 35 2.85 -7.28 3.75
CA THR A 35 2.97 -5.86 3.44
C THR A 35 3.71 -5.68 2.10
N ILE A 36 3.14 -4.92 1.17
CA ILE A 36 3.83 -4.47 -0.04
C ILE A 36 4.59 -3.18 0.28
N TYR A 37 5.90 -3.20 0.10
CA TYR A 37 6.76 -2.03 0.15
C TYR A 37 7.02 -1.53 -1.26
N GLY A 38 6.50 -0.35 -1.57
CA GLY A 38 6.61 0.36 -2.82
C GLY A 38 7.99 0.98 -3.07
N SER A 39 8.12 1.66 -4.22
CA SER A 39 9.31 2.43 -4.53
C SER A 39 9.50 3.60 -3.55
N PRO A 40 10.75 4.03 -3.31
CA PRO A 40 11.04 5.28 -2.62
C PRO A 40 10.30 6.47 -3.23
N ILE A 41 9.78 7.34 -2.37
CA ILE A 41 9.06 8.55 -2.74
C ILE A 41 10.07 9.57 -3.22
N THR A 42 9.89 10.03 -4.46
CA THR A 42 10.65 11.14 -5.01
C THR A 42 10.06 12.46 -4.49
N LEU A 43 10.90 13.28 -3.86
CA LEU A 43 10.47 14.58 -3.33
C LEU A 43 10.00 15.50 -4.46
N ASN A 44 9.04 16.38 -4.13
CA ASN A 44 8.48 17.39 -5.04
C ASN A 44 7.91 16.82 -6.36
N THR A 45 7.55 15.54 -6.38
CA THR A 45 7.02 14.86 -7.56
C THR A 45 5.63 14.33 -7.26
N TRP A 46 4.64 14.70 -8.08
CA TRP A 46 3.28 14.17 -7.95
C TRP A 46 3.29 12.68 -8.33
N THR A 47 2.68 11.85 -7.48
CA THR A 47 2.58 10.41 -7.69
C THR A 47 1.11 10.01 -7.62
N HIS A 48 0.61 9.36 -8.67
CA HIS A 48 -0.70 8.72 -8.63
C HIS A 48 -0.57 7.35 -8.00
N ILE A 49 -1.45 7.01 -7.06
CA ILE A 49 -1.43 5.72 -6.40
C ILE A 49 -2.83 5.15 -6.43
N SER A 50 -2.92 3.89 -6.84
CA SER A 50 -4.15 3.13 -6.67
C SER A 50 -3.84 1.80 -6.01
N TRP A 51 -4.78 1.41 -5.15
CA TRP A 51 -4.78 0.12 -4.48
C TRP A 51 -6.16 -0.47 -4.72
N THR A 52 -6.20 -1.70 -5.20
CA THR A 52 -7.45 -2.41 -5.48
C THR A 52 -7.48 -3.71 -4.69
N PHE A 53 -8.68 -4.24 -4.46
CA PHE A 53 -8.89 -5.52 -3.83
C PHE A 53 -9.98 -6.30 -4.56
N SER A 54 -9.74 -7.60 -4.74
CA SER A 54 -10.73 -8.55 -5.22
C SER A 54 -10.61 -9.86 -4.44
N LEU A 55 -11.70 -10.62 -4.37
CA LEU A 55 -11.71 -11.92 -3.70
C LEU A 55 -10.88 -12.97 -4.45
N THR A 56 -10.72 -12.83 -5.76
CA THR A 56 -9.96 -13.76 -6.62
C THR A 56 -8.46 -13.46 -6.63
N ASP A 57 -8.09 -12.19 -6.77
CA ASP A 57 -6.69 -11.78 -7.00
C ASP A 57 -6.03 -11.14 -5.77
N GLY A 58 -6.74 -11.03 -4.64
CA GLY A 58 -6.24 -10.30 -3.49
C GLY A 58 -6.13 -8.80 -3.77
N TYR A 59 -5.17 -8.14 -3.13
CA TYR A 59 -4.93 -6.71 -3.33
C TYR A 59 -3.76 -6.46 -4.28
N ARG A 60 -3.85 -5.36 -5.02
CA ARG A 60 -2.81 -4.95 -5.96
C ARG A 60 -2.48 -3.49 -5.75
N LEU A 61 -1.19 -3.17 -5.76
CA LEU A 61 -0.69 -1.81 -5.71
C LEU A 61 -0.25 -1.36 -7.11
N TYR A 62 -0.65 -0.15 -7.48
CA TYR A 62 -0.21 0.51 -8.70
C TYR A 62 0.37 1.89 -8.36
N ILE A 63 1.49 2.22 -8.99
CA ILE A 63 2.18 3.51 -8.84
C ILE A 63 2.29 4.14 -10.24
N ASN A 64 1.76 5.35 -10.40
CA ASN A 64 1.62 6.03 -11.68
C ASN A 64 0.92 5.18 -12.76
N GLY A 65 -0.06 4.36 -12.34
CA GLY A 65 -0.80 3.46 -13.22
C GLY A 65 -0.07 2.16 -13.58
N VAL A 66 1.17 1.98 -13.15
CA VAL A 66 1.96 0.76 -13.37
C VAL A 66 1.77 -0.20 -12.21
N TYR A 67 1.47 -1.47 -12.51
CA TYR A 67 1.39 -2.53 -11.51
C TYR A 67 2.73 -2.66 -10.78
N TYR A 68 2.67 -2.64 -9.45
CA TYR A 68 3.84 -2.74 -8.60
C TYR A 68 3.97 -4.14 -7.99
N ALA A 69 2.98 -4.56 -7.19
CA ALA A 69 2.96 -5.88 -6.55
C ALA A 69 1.56 -6.28 -6.06
N THR A 70 1.45 -7.53 -5.61
CA THR A 70 0.32 -8.18 -4.93
C THR A 70 0.79 -8.92 -3.69
#